data_AF-A0A8D8K697-F1
#
_entry.id   AF-A0A8D8K697-F1
#
_cell.length_a   1.000
_cell.length_b   1.000
_cell.length_c   1.000
_cell.angle_alpha   90.00
_cell.angle_beta   90.00
_cell.angle_gamma   90.00
#
_symmetry.space_group_name_H-M   'P 1'
#
loop_
_entity.id
_entity.type
_entity.pdbx_description
1 polymer ?
#
loop_
_entity_poly.entity_id
_entity_poly.type
_entity_poly.pdbx_seq_one_letter_code
_entity_poly.pdbx_strand_id
1 'polypeptide(L)'
;MTAAAAKKSDSKWNLDPIQRAMGQLGWWHIMVCAVVFPLKFPVAWHQMGIIFLGAAMNYTCASNTTLDACSKECTSWEYDRSVFTSTIISEWDLVCEKANLVNLSQTIFMFGILVGGVVFGSLADKFGRRPPMVAAVIIQLISGVATVYIPWFWGFVVLRFITAVATGGTMVTS
;
A
#
# COMPACT_ATOMS: atom_id res chain seq x y z
N MET A 1 -50.99 -29.56 1.89
CA MET A 1 -49.99 -28.55 1.45
C MET A 1 -49.48 -27.65 2.58
N THR A 2 -49.96 -27.75 3.81
CA THR A 2 -49.62 -26.84 4.93
C THR A 2 -48.43 -27.29 5.81
N ALA A 3 -48.11 -28.58 5.84
CA ALA A 3 -47.03 -29.12 6.69
C ALA A 3 -45.60 -28.76 6.21
N ALA A 4 -45.38 -28.65 4.89
CA ALA A 4 -44.07 -28.31 4.33
C ALA A 4 -43.69 -26.83 4.53
N ALA A 5 -44.69 -25.94 4.58
CA ALA A 5 -44.49 -24.51 4.83
C ALA A 5 -44.17 -24.23 6.32
N ALA A 6 -44.84 -24.94 7.24
CA ALA A 6 -44.56 -24.85 8.68
C ALA A 6 -43.12 -25.32 9.01
N LYS A 7 -42.68 -26.43 8.42
CA LYS A 7 -41.31 -26.95 8.62
C LYS A 7 -40.22 -26.00 8.11
N LYS A 8 -40.51 -25.23 7.04
CA LYS A 8 -39.60 -24.18 6.52
C LYS A 8 -39.55 -22.94 7.42
N SER A 9 -40.63 -22.65 8.14
CA SER A 9 -40.70 -21.57 9.13
C SER A 9 -39.92 -21.92 10.40
N ASP A 10 -40.07 -23.13 10.93
CA ASP A 10 -39.36 -23.57 12.16
C ASP A 10 -37.85 -23.75 11.97
N SER A 11 -37.40 -24.13 10.77
CA SER A 11 -35.96 -24.14 10.45
C SER A 11 -35.34 -22.74 10.45
N LYS A 12 -36.15 -21.70 10.19
CA LYS A 12 -35.70 -20.29 10.14
C LYS A 12 -35.46 -19.72 11.55
N TRP A 13 -35.94 -20.40 12.59
CA TRP A 13 -35.80 -19.96 13.99
C TRP A 13 -34.78 -20.78 14.79
N ASN A 14 -34.17 -21.79 14.19
CA ASN A 14 -32.98 -22.49 14.72
C ASN A 14 -31.69 -21.87 14.15
N LEU A 15 -31.61 -20.54 14.15
CA LEU A 15 -30.39 -19.81 13.83
C LEU A 15 -29.66 -19.58 15.15
N ASP A 16 -28.40 -20.01 15.24
CA ASP A 16 -27.56 -19.75 16.41
C ASP A 16 -27.61 -18.26 16.78
N PRO A 17 -27.54 -17.91 18.08
CA PRO A 17 -27.54 -16.52 18.52
C PRO A 17 -26.51 -15.65 17.76
N ILE A 18 -25.40 -16.27 17.37
CA ILE A 18 -24.33 -15.70 16.53
C ILE A 18 -24.84 -15.33 15.13
N GLN A 19 -25.63 -16.18 14.48
CA GLN A 19 -26.20 -15.92 13.15
C GLN A 19 -27.24 -14.78 13.18
N ARG A 20 -27.93 -14.60 14.31
CA ARG A 20 -28.83 -13.46 14.55
C ARG A 20 -28.05 -12.17 14.87
N ALA A 21 -26.92 -12.28 15.59
CA ALA A 21 -26.05 -11.17 15.94
C ALA A 21 -25.23 -10.63 14.75
N MET A 22 -24.84 -11.49 13.80
CA MET A 22 -24.09 -11.07 12.60
C MET A 22 -24.95 -10.31 11.57
N GLY A 23 -26.28 -10.40 11.67
CA GLY A 23 -27.19 -9.86 10.66
C GLY A 23 -27.08 -10.61 9.32
N GLN A 24 -28.20 -10.75 8.62
CA GLN A 24 -28.18 -11.31 7.27
C GLN A 24 -27.35 -10.40 6.37
N LEU A 25 -26.36 -10.95 5.66
CA LEU A 25 -25.57 -10.24 4.65
C LEU A 25 -26.52 -9.79 3.52
N GLY A 26 -27.12 -8.62 3.70
CA GLY A 26 -28.10 -8.07 2.77
C GLY A 26 -27.47 -7.73 1.42
N TRP A 27 -28.31 -7.64 0.39
CA TRP A 27 -27.87 -7.31 -0.96
C TRP A 27 -27.14 -5.96 -1.04
N TRP A 28 -27.50 -5.01 -0.17
CA TRP A 28 -26.78 -3.74 0.01
C TRP A 28 -25.33 -3.92 0.47
N HIS A 29 -25.05 -4.84 1.40
CA HIS A 29 -23.67 -5.12 1.82
C HIS A 29 -22.85 -5.71 0.66
N ILE A 30 -23.46 -6.60 -0.13
CA ILE A 30 -22.82 -7.19 -1.31
C ILE A 30 -22.52 -6.11 -2.36
N MET A 31 -23.46 -5.19 -2.61
CA MET A 31 -23.23 -4.05 -3.51
C MET A 31 -22.11 -3.13 -3.02
N VAL A 32 -22.08 -2.82 -1.72
CA VAL A 32 -21.00 -1.99 -1.14
C VAL A 32 -19.65 -2.69 -1.28
N CYS A 33 -19.55 -3.99 -0.97
CA CYS A 33 -18.33 -4.76 -1.20
C CYS A 33 -17.94 -4.72 -2.69
N ALA A 34 -18.90 -4.99 -3.59
CA ALA A 34 -18.67 -4.98 -5.04
C ALA A 34 -18.23 -3.61 -5.60
N VAL A 35 -18.56 -2.50 -4.93
CA VAL A 35 -18.08 -1.15 -5.30
C VAL A 35 -16.73 -0.81 -4.67
N VAL A 36 -16.48 -1.24 -3.43
CA VAL A 36 -15.23 -0.97 -2.70
C VAL A 36 -14.05 -1.79 -3.26
N PHE A 37 -14.27 -3.04 -3.67
CA PHE A 37 -13.22 -3.90 -4.23
C PHE A 37 -12.56 -3.30 -5.51
N PRO A 38 -13.33 -2.83 -6.51
CA PRO A 38 -12.79 -2.13 -7.68
C PRO A 38 -12.06 -0.84 -7.31
N LEU A 39 -12.53 -0.08 -6.32
CA LEU A 39 -11.85 1.13 -5.86
C LEU A 39 -10.47 0.84 -5.25
N LYS A 40 -10.29 -0.34 -4.65
CA LYS A 40 -8.98 -0.77 -4.13
C LYS A 40 -8.04 -1.28 -5.21
N PHE A 41 -8.52 -1.68 -6.38
CA PHE A 41 -7.65 -2.19 -7.45
C PHE A 41 -6.67 -1.13 -7.99
N PRO A 42 -7.09 0.11 -8.32
CA PRO A 42 -6.17 1.20 -8.66
C PRO A 42 -5.23 1.56 -7.51
N VAL A 43 -5.71 1.52 -6.25
CA VAL A 43 -4.88 1.83 -5.08
C VAL A 43 -3.80 0.75 -4.88
N ALA A 44 -4.15 -0.52 -5.05
CA ALA A 44 -3.20 -1.64 -5.00
C ALA A 44 -2.21 -1.57 -6.16
N TRP A 45 -2.67 -1.24 -7.37
CA TRP A 45 -1.81 -1.04 -8.54
C TRP A 45 -0.81 0.11 -8.32
N HIS A 46 -1.28 1.23 -7.79
CA HIS A 46 -0.43 2.36 -7.40
C HIS A 46 0.59 1.94 -6.34
N GLN A 47 0.19 1.10 -5.37
CA GLN A 47 1.08 0.60 -4.33
C GLN A 47 2.12 -0.40 -4.87
N MET A 48 1.80 -1.19 -5.89
CA MET A 48 2.74 -2.13 -6.52
C MET A 48 3.68 -1.46 -7.52
N GLY A 49 3.22 -0.41 -8.22
CA GLY A 49 4.06 0.40 -9.13
C GLY A 49 5.29 1.00 -8.44
N ILE A 50 5.19 1.24 -7.14
CA ILE A 50 6.27 1.73 -6.29
C ILE A 50 7.47 0.76 -6.19
N ILE A 51 7.22 -0.55 -6.25
CA ILE A 51 8.28 -1.57 -6.21
C ILE A 51 9.08 -1.53 -7.51
N PHE A 52 8.40 -1.35 -8.65
CA PHE A 52 9.06 -1.22 -9.96
C PHE A 52 9.88 0.07 -10.09
N LEU A 53 9.51 1.14 -9.38
CA LEU A 53 10.31 2.36 -9.26
C LEU A 53 11.62 2.18 -8.48
N GLY A 54 11.82 1.07 -7.76
CA GLY A 54 13.05 0.74 -7.05
C GLY A 54 13.90 -0.33 -7.74
N ALA A 55 13.55 -0.74 -8.96
CA ALA A 55 14.32 -1.73 -9.70
C ALA A 55 15.74 -1.23 -9.98
N ALA A 56 16.74 -2.10 -9.77
CA ALA A 56 18.11 -1.80 -10.12
C ALA A 56 18.21 -1.56 -11.63
N MET A 57 18.90 -0.49 -12.01
CA MET A 57 19.13 -0.09 -13.40
C MET A 57 20.63 -0.04 -13.65
N ASN A 58 21.04 -0.41 -14.87
CA ASN A 58 22.44 -0.33 -15.25
C ASN A 58 22.84 1.13 -15.40
N TYR A 59 23.97 1.48 -14.81
CA TYR A 59 24.53 2.82 -14.83
C TYR A 59 26.00 2.78 -15.19
N THR A 60 26.45 3.75 -15.97
CA THR A 60 27.83 3.97 -16.35
C THR A 60 28.26 5.37 -15.96
N CYS A 61 29.58 5.62 -15.90
CA CYS A 61 30.06 6.96 -15.63
C CYS A 61 29.87 7.85 -16.86
N ALA A 62 29.21 9.00 -16.70
CA ALA A 62 28.96 9.92 -17.83
C ALA A 62 30.25 10.58 -18.35
N SER A 63 31.29 10.70 -17.52
CA SER A 63 32.56 11.30 -17.93
C SER A 63 33.42 10.37 -18.79
N ASN A 64 33.41 9.06 -18.53
CA ASN A 64 34.15 8.06 -19.28
C ASN A 64 33.58 6.67 -19.00
N THR A 65 33.10 6.01 -20.04
CA THR A 65 32.46 4.69 -19.95
C THR A 65 33.41 3.56 -19.56
N THR A 66 34.72 3.79 -19.60
CA THR A 66 35.74 2.80 -19.18
C THR A 66 36.15 2.94 -17.71
N LEU A 67 35.75 4.02 -17.03
CA LEU A 67 35.97 4.19 -15.60
C LEU A 67 34.95 3.36 -14.81
N ASP A 68 35.39 2.84 -13.66
CA ASP A 68 34.47 2.24 -12.69
C ASP A 68 33.46 3.30 -12.23
N ALA A 69 32.18 2.98 -12.30
CA ALA A 69 31.08 3.89 -11.98
C ALA A 69 31.08 4.30 -10.49
N CYS A 70 31.78 3.56 -9.64
CA CYS A 70 31.96 3.88 -8.22
C CYS A 70 33.32 4.52 -7.88
N SER A 71 34.10 4.91 -8.89
CA SER A 71 35.33 5.68 -8.69
C SER A 71 35.04 7.10 -8.18
N LYS A 72 35.95 7.65 -7.37
CA LYS A 72 35.88 9.04 -6.86
C LYS A 72 35.91 10.09 -7.98
N GLU A 73 36.42 9.72 -9.15
CA GLU A 73 36.48 10.57 -10.34
C GLU A 73 35.14 10.65 -11.09
N CYS A 74 34.19 9.76 -10.77
CA CYS A 74 32.86 9.77 -11.37
C CYS A 74 31.86 10.54 -10.49
N THR A 75 31.50 11.75 -10.92
CA THR A 75 30.51 12.59 -10.21
C THR A 75 29.11 12.55 -10.84
N SER A 76 28.99 12.00 -12.06
CA SER A 76 27.72 11.93 -12.79
C SER A 76 27.55 10.57 -13.47
N TRP A 77 26.33 10.06 -13.42
CA TRP A 77 25.96 8.73 -13.93
C TRP A 77 25.02 8.85 -15.11
N GLU A 78 25.29 8.06 -16.13
CA GLU A 78 24.39 7.85 -17.25
C GLU A 78 23.68 6.51 -17.04
N TYR A 79 22.36 6.55 -17.02
CA TYR A 79 21.53 5.38 -16.77
C TYR A 79 20.89 4.86 -18.07
N ASP A 80 20.86 3.55 -18.24
CA ASP A 80 20.18 2.91 -19.37
C ASP A 80 18.65 3.03 -19.21
N ARG A 81 18.01 3.78 -20.12
CA ARG A 81 16.56 4.06 -20.13
C ARG A 81 15.75 3.13 -21.02
N SER A 82 16.34 2.05 -21.55
CA SER A 82 15.66 1.10 -22.43
C SER A 82 14.48 0.38 -21.77
N VAL A 83 14.55 0.12 -20.47
CA VAL A 83 13.51 -0.57 -19.69
C VAL A 83 12.70 0.40 -18.83
N PHE A 84 13.35 1.34 -18.14
CA PHE A 84 12.71 2.30 -17.24
C PHE A 84 13.12 3.73 -17.58
N THR A 85 12.16 4.62 -17.82
CA THR A 85 12.46 6.02 -18.16
C THR A 85 13.01 6.81 -16.98
N SER A 86 12.42 6.65 -15.79
CA SER A 86 12.89 7.27 -14.53
C SER A 86 12.57 6.35 -13.36
N THR A 87 13.50 6.22 -12.41
CA THR A 87 13.33 5.46 -11.16
C THR A 87 13.79 6.27 -9.96
N ILE A 88 13.51 5.78 -8.76
CA ILE A 88 14.01 6.36 -7.49
C ILE A 88 15.55 6.43 -7.50
N ILE A 89 16.22 5.49 -8.15
CA ILE A 89 17.68 5.43 -8.21
C ILE A 89 18.22 6.56 -9.09
N SER A 90 17.63 6.76 -10.27
CA SER A 90 18.09 7.79 -11.23
C SER A 90 17.68 9.20 -10.86
N GLU A 91 16.62 9.37 -10.07
CA GLU A 91 16.14 10.70 -9.67
C GLU A 91 17.01 11.33 -8.58
N TRP A 92 17.58 10.51 -7.70
CA TRP A 92 18.32 10.95 -6.51
C TRP A 92 19.75 10.39 -6.42
N ASP A 93 20.25 9.79 -7.50
CA ASP A 93 21.58 9.18 -7.63
C ASP A 93 21.95 8.25 -6.46
N LEU A 94 21.08 7.27 -6.18
CA LEU A 94 21.30 6.26 -5.13
C LEU A 94 22.19 5.12 -5.62
N VAL A 95 23.40 5.46 -6.02
CA VAL A 95 24.41 4.51 -6.54
C VAL A 95 25.54 4.27 -5.54
N CYS A 96 26.26 3.16 -5.74
CA CYS A 96 27.46 2.81 -4.96
C CYS A 96 27.19 2.78 -3.44
N GLU A 97 27.86 3.61 -2.64
CA GLU A 97 27.68 3.65 -1.18
C GLU A 97 26.25 4.03 -0.76
N LYS A 98 25.54 4.80 -1.60
CA LYS A 98 24.16 5.22 -1.35
C LYS A 98 23.11 4.19 -1.79
N ALA A 99 23.51 3.11 -2.47
CA ALA A 99 22.58 2.07 -2.93
C ALA A 99 21.81 1.40 -1.77
N ASN A 100 22.44 1.31 -0.59
CA ASN A 100 21.78 0.78 0.61
C ASN A 100 20.57 1.59 1.08
N LEU A 101 20.46 2.87 0.70
CA LEU A 101 19.31 3.71 1.05
C LEU A 101 18.03 3.24 0.34
N VAL A 102 18.14 2.58 -0.82
CA VAL A 102 16.99 1.97 -1.51
C VAL A 102 16.41 0.85 -0.65
N ASN A 103 17.27 -0.07 -0.18
CA ASN A 103 16.88 -1.17 0.70
C ASN A 103 16.30 -0.64 2.03
N LEU A 104 16.95 0.37 2.62
CA LEU A 104 16.45 1.03 3.84
C LEU A 104 15.03 1.58 3.64
N SER A 105 14.77 2.24 2.50
CA SER A 105 13.44 2.78 2.20
C SER A 105 12.36 1.69 2.12
N GLN A 106 12.70 0.52 1.57
CA GLN A 106 11.79 -0.63 1.50
C GLN A 106 11.56 -1.25 2.87
N THR A 107 12.59 -1.36 3.71
CA THR A 107 12.44 -1.83 5.09
C THR A 107 11.56 -0.87 5.91
N ILE A 108 11.77 0.44 5.79
CA ILE A 108 10.93 1.46 6.45
C ILE A 108 9.47 1.34 6.00
N PHE A 109 9.25 1.12 4.71
CA PHE A 109 7.91 0.91 4.18
C PHE A 109 7.24 -0.32 4.79
N MET A 110 7.91 -1.47 4.82
CA MET A 110 7.37 -2.69 5.45
C MET A 110 7.13 -2.50 6.96
N PHE A 111 8.02 -1.81 7.64
CA PHE A 111 7.85 -1.44 9.04
C PHE A 111 6.62 -0.55 9.24
N GLY A 112 6.37 0.40 8.33
CA GLY A 112 5.15 1.21 8.33
C GLY A 112 3.87 0.38 8.21
N ILE A 113 3.85 -0.64 7.36
CA ILE A 113 2.70 -1.56 7.25
C ILE A 113 2.45 -2.26 8.59
N LEU A 114 3.51 -2.75 9.26
CA LEU A 114 3.41 -3.40 10.56
C LEU A 114 2.82 -2.46 11.61
N VAL A 115 3.37 -1.25 11.73
CA VAL A 115 2.89 -0.23 12.68
C VAL A 115 1.43 0.14 12.39
N GLY A 116 1.09 0.33 11.12
CA GLY A 116 -0.27 0.61 10.69
C GLY A 116 -1.25 -0.48 11.08
N GLY A 117 -0.89 -1.75 10.87
CA GLY A 117 -1.72 -2.88 11.27
C GLY A 117 -2.00 -2.92 12.77
N VAL A 118 -0.97 -2.71 13.61
CA VAL A 118 -1.12 -2.72 15.07
C VAL A 118 -1.97 -1.55 15.57
N VAL A 119 -1.70 -0.34 15.09
CA VAL A 119 -2.39 0.89 15.52
C VAL A 119 -3.84 0.89 15.07
N PHE A 120 -4.10 0.68 13.77
CA PHE A 120 -5.46 0.68 13.24
C PHE A 120 -6.25 -0.56 13.65
N GLY A 121 -5.59 -1.70 13.88
CA GLY A 121 -6.23 -2.88 14.47
C GLY A 121 -6.76 -2.58 15.88
N SER A 122 -5.92 -2.03 16.75
CA SER A 122 -6.33 -1.63 18.10
C SER A 122 -7.45 -0.56 18.07
N LEU A 123 -7.38 0.37 17.13
CA LEU A 123 -8.41 1.39 16.93
C LEU A 123 -9.74 0.78 16.46
N ALA A 124 -9.70 -0.22 15.59
CA ALA A 124 -10.88 -0.91 15.07
C ALA A 124 -11.60 -1.70 16.14
N ASP A 125 -10.85 -2.30 17.06
CA ASP A 125 -11.43 -3.05 18.17
C ASP A 125 -12.11 -2.13 19.20
N LYS A 126 -11.60 -0.89 19.37
CA LYS A 126 -12.13 0.07 20.35
C LYS A 126 -13.25 0.98 19.82
N PHE A 127 -13.16 1.43 18.57
CA PHE A 127 -14.08 2.42 17.97
C PHE A 127 -14.98 1.81 16.88
N GLY A 128 -14.87 0.49 16.64
CA GLY A 128 -15.53 -0.21 15.54
C GLY A 128 -14.74 -0.10 14.23
N ARG A 129 -15.01 -0.99 13.27
CA ARG A 129 -14.22 -1.12 12.02
C ARG A 129 -14.41 0.02 10.99
N ARG A 130 -15.58 0.67 10.96
CA ARG A 130 -15.92 1.65 9.91
C ARG A 130 -15.14 2.98 10.01
N PRO A 131 -15.04 3.66 11.18
CA PRO A 131 -14.27 4.90 11.30
C PRO A 131 -12.77 4.77 10.94
N PRO A 132 -12.01 3.76 11.44
CA PRO A 132 -10.59 3.62 11.12
C PRO A 132 -10.35 3.26 9.65
N MET A 133 -11.26 2.51 9.01
CA MET A 133 -11.20 2.26 7.57
C MET A 133 -11.27 3.56 6.76
N VAL A 134 -12.22 4.45 7.08
CA VAL A 134 -12.36 5.75 6.39
C VAL A 134 -11.14 6.64 6.65
N ALA A 135 -10.66 6.70 7.89
CA ALA A 135 -9.47 7.47 8.25
C ALA A 135 -8.22 6.99 7.48
N ALA A 136 -8.00 5.68 7.41
CA ALA A 136 -6.88 5.10 6.67
C ALA A 136 -6.95 5.43 5.16
N VAL A 137 -8.14 5.40 4.55
CA VAL A 137 -8.32 5.77 3.14
C VAL A 137 -8.01 7.26 2.89
N ILE A 138 -8.45 8.15 3.78
CA ILE A 138 -8.17 9.59 3.66
C ILE A 138 -6.66 9.87 3.77
N ILE A 139 -5.99 9.25 4.75
CA ILE A 139 -4.54 9.40 4.93
C ILE A 139 -3.81 8.91 3.68
N GLN A 140 -4.18 7.74 3.16
CA GLN A 140 -3.61 7.15 1.95
C GLN A 140 -3.75 8.08 0.73
N LEU A 141 -4.91 8.73 0.55
CA LEU A 141 -5.14 9.66 -0.57
C LEU A 141 -4.24 10.90 -0.46
N ILE A 142 -4.19 11.52 0.73
CA ILE A 142 -3.41 12.74 0.94
C ILE A 142 -1.92 12.46 0.77
N SER A 143 -1.42 11.39 1.39
CA SER A 143 0.00 11.03 1.32
C SER A 143 0.42 10.59 -0.09
N GLY A 144 -0.45 9.88 -0.80
CA GLY A 144 -0.23 9.47 -2.19
C GLY A 144 -0.06 10.68 -3.13
N VAL A 145 -0.97 11.65 -3.05
CA VAL A 145 -0.89 12.88 -3.86
C VAL A 145 0.33 13.73 -3.45
N ALA A 146 0.59 13.86 -2.15
CA ALA A 146 1.74 14.61 -1.66
C ALA A 146 3.08 14.06 -2.17
N THR A 147 3.18 12.75 -2.42
CA THR A 147 4.42 12.09 -2.85
C THR A 147 4.90 12.59 -4.21
N VAL A 148 3.99 13.04 -5.08
CA VAL A 148 4.31 13.56 -6.42
C VAL A 148 5.04 14.91 -6.35
N TYR A 149 4.78 15.71 -5.32
CA TYR A 149 5.31 17.07 -5.20
C TYR A 149 6.64 17.16 -4.46
N ILE A 150 7.15 16.06 -3.91
CA ILE A 150 8.37 16.08 -3.09
C ILE A 150 9.61 15.80 -3.95
N PRO A 151 10.52 16.78 -4.12
CA PRO A 151 11.82 16.56 -4.77
C PRO A 151 12.89 16.02 -3.81
N TRP A 152 12.60 15.92 -2.51
CA TRP A 152 13.57 15.52 -1.48
C TRP A 152 13.42 14.06 -1.06
N PHE A 153 14.51 13.27 -1.17
CA PHE A 153 14.53 11.83 -0.89
C PHE A 153 13.94 11.46 0.49
N TRP A 154 14.38 12.11 1.57
CA TRP A 154 13.89 11.79 2.91
C TRP A 154 12.42 12.16 3.11
N GLY A 155 11.95 13.25 2.49
CA GLY A 155 10.54 13.63 2.52
C GLY A 155 9.67 12.59 1.82
N PHE A 156 10.17 12.06 0.70
CA PHE A 156 9.56 10.95 -0.01
C PHE A 156 9.50 9.68 0.85
N VAL A 157 10.57 9.34 1.59
CA VAL A 157 10.59 8.20 2.53
C VAL A 157 9.57 8.38 3.66
N VAL A 158 9.42 9.59 4.22
CA VAL A 158 8.44 9.87 5.27
C VAL A 158 7.00 9.73 4.75
N LEU A 159 6.70 10.30 3.58
CA LEU A 159 5.37 10.14 2.97
C LEU A 159 5.08 8.67 2.62
N ARG A 160 6.09 7.92 2.15
CA ARG A 160 6.00 6.48 1.93
C ARG A 160 5.67 5.74 3.22
N PHE A 161 6.29 6.09 4.34
CA PHE A 161 5.99 5.51 5.64
C PHE A 161 4.54 5.78 6.07
N ILE A 162 4.05 7.01 5.92
CA ILE A 162 2.65 7.36 6.22
C ILE A 162 1.67 6.57 5.34
N THR A 163 2.00 6.46 4.06
CA THR A 163 1.21 5.66 3.09
C THR A 163 1.22 4.18 3.46
N ALA A 164 2.35 3.64 3.90
CA ALA A 164 2.46 2.26 4.37
C ALA A 164 1.62 2.00 5.63
N VAL A 165 1.64 2.92 6.59
CA VAL A 165 0.81 2.88 7.81
C VAL A 165 -0.67 2.87 7.45
N ALA A 166 -1.10 3.75 6.55
CA ALA A 166 -2.48 3.78 6.06
C ALA A 166 -2.86 2.48 5.33
N THR A 167 -1.97 1.96 4.49
CA THR A 167 -2.17 0.68 3.78
C THR A 167 -2.36 -0.48 4.75
N GLY A 168 -1.49 -0.62 5.74
CA GLY A 168 -1.62 -1.63 6.80
C GLY A 168 -2.93 -1.50 7.58
N GLY A 169 -3.35 -0.26 7.88
CA GLY A 169 -4.64 -0.01 8.50
C GLY A 169 -5.83 -0.42 7.62
N THR A 170 -5.77 -0.17 6.31
CA THR A 170 -6.83 -0.63 5.41
C THR A 170 -6.89 -2.16 5.29
N MET A 171 -5.76 -2.87 5.36
CA MET A 171 -5.73 -4.34 5.31
C MET A 171 -6.38 -5.00 6.52
N VAL A 172 -6.25 -4.39 7.70
CA VAL A 172 -6.80 -4.95 8.96
C VAL A 172 -8.27 -4.59 9.15
N THR A 173 -8.70 -3.44 8.59
CA THR A 173 -10.06 -2.92 8.82
C THR A 173 -11.08 -3.31 7.76
N SER A 174 -10.63 -3.69 6.55
CA SER A 174 -11.48 -4.12 5.44
C SER A 174 -12.01 -5.54 5.57
#